data_AF-A0A9X3CVM2-F1
#
_entry.id   AF-A0A9X3CVM2-F1
#
_cell.length_a   1.000
_cell.length_b   1.000
_cell.length_c   1.000
_cell.angle_alpha   90.00
_cell.angle_beta   90.00
_cell.angle_gamma   90.00
#
_symmetry.space_group_name_H-M   'P 1'
#
loop_
_entity.id
_entity.type
_entity.pdbx_description
1 polymer ?
#
loop_
_entity_poly.entity_id
_entity_poly.type
_entity_poly.pdbx_seq_one_letter_code
_entity_poly.pdbx_strand_id
1 'polypeptide(L)'
;MTALALKLLLAHLLGDFLLQPDSWVAQKRQKKHRSPLLYAHIAIHFFVMLALLGFNFTYWLGMLIIVVTHYFIDLLKLHLEEHYHKGKLFIFDQVAHILVIAAVTYSYHAFTIEPGEFLQPVVLLFITCIVFLGPVAAIIMRLLMNRWVLPEDKENESLPQAGKYIGILERLLVFTFIVIQQWPAIGWLIAAKSILRFSDLTRAKDRKLTEYVLIGTLLSFSLSIVTGLIYFYVRNSI
;
A
#
# COMPACT_ATOMS: atom_id res chain seq x y z
N MET A 1 5.00 21.43 -11.27
CA MET A 1 4.30 20.13 -11.28
C MET A 1 4.38 19.41 -9.92
N THR A 2 5.54 18.89 -9.51
CA THR A 2 5.69 18.04 -8.30
C THR A 2 5.21 18.71 -7.01
N ALA A 3 5.61 19.96 -6.76
CA ALA A 3 5.19 20.69 -5.56
C ALA A 3 3.68 20.94 -5.52
N LEU A 4 3.04 21.21 -6.67
CA LEU A 4 1.58 21.38 -6.75
C LEU A 4 0.87 20.06 -6.45
N ALA A 5 1.28 18.97 -7.10
CA ALA A 5 0.71 17.64 -6.88
C ALA A 5 0.81 17.22 -5.41
N LEU A 6 1.98 17.41 -4.78
CA LEU A 6 2.20 17.06 -3.37
C LEU A 6 1.32 17.90 -2.43
N LYS A 7 1.15 19.20 -2.70
CA LYS A 7 0.27 20.07 -1.89
C LYS A 7 -1.19 19.63 -1.99
N LEU A 8 -1.67 19.32 -3.19
CA LEU A 8 -3.06 18.86 -3.41
C LEU A 8 -3.29 17.47 -2.82
N LEU A 9 -2.33 16.55 -2.98
CA LEU A 9 -2.39 15.22 -2.37
C LEU A 9 -2.34 15.30 -0.85
N LEU A 10 -1.49 16.16 -0.29
CA LEU A 10 -1.43 16.38 1.15
C LEU A 10 -2.74 16.96 1.67
N ALA A 11 -3.34 17.93 0.96
CA ALA A 11 -4.64 18.47 1.33
C ALA A 11 -5.72 17.38 1.39
N HIS A 12 -5.76 16.52 0.37
CA HIS A 12 -6.65 15.36 0.33
C HIS A 12 -6.45 14.42 1.52
N LEU A 13 -5.20 14.02 1.78
CA LEU A 13 -4.86 13.10 2.87
C LEU A 13 -5.21 13.69 4.24
N LEU A 14 -4.91 14.98 4.46
CA LEU A 14 -5.27 15.67 5.70
C LEU A 14 -6.78 15.77 5.86
N GLY A 15 -7.51 16.13 4.81
CA GLY A 15 -8.97 16.27 4.87
C GLY A 15 -9.68 14.94 5.15
N ASP A 16 -9.38 13.89 4.39
CA ASP A 16 -10.11 12.62 4.45
C ASP A 16 -9.71 11.72 5.62
N PHE A 17 -8.44 11.73 6.05
CA PHE A 17 -7.94 10.78 7.05
C PHE A 17 -7.59 11.39 8.40
N LEU A 18 -7.14 12.65 8.44
CA LEU A 18 -6.73 13.29 9.70
C LEU A 18 -7.84 14.17 10.29
N LEU A 19 -8.54 14.92 9.45
CA LEU A 19 -9.48 15.96 9.85
C LEU A 19 -10.96 15.55 9.69
N GLN A 20 -11.22 14.28 9.37
CA GLN A 20 -12.57 13.70 9.31
C GLN A 20 -12.79 12.70 10.45
N PRO A 21 -13.44 13.11 11.56
CA PRO A 21 -13.74 12.21 12.67
C PRO A 21 -14.75 11.10 12.30
N ASP A 22 -14.66 9.94 12.95
CA ASP A 22 -15.58 8.82 12.74
C ASP A 22 -17.06 9.20 12.98
N SER A 23 -17.32 10.13 13.90
CA SER A 23 -18.67 10.65 14.18
C SER A 23 -19.27 11.37 12.97
N TRP A 24 -18.45 12.03 12.16
CA TRP A 24 -18.89 12.68 10.93
C TRP A 24 -19.26 11.62 9.88
N VAL A 25 -18.42 10.60 9.72
CA VAL A 25 -18.67 9.49 8.82
C VAL A 25 -19.98 8.78 9.17
N ALA A 26 -20.22 8.51 10.46
CA ALA A 26 -21.47 7.90 10.92
C ALA A 26 -22.71 8.74 10.57
N GLN A 27 -22.66 10.06 10.77
CA GLN A 27 -23.79 10.93 10.44
C GLN A 27 -23.98 11.09 8.92
N LYS A 28 -22.90 11.19 8.14
CA LYS A 28 -22.94 11.24 6.67
C LYS A 28 -23.59 9.98 6.10
N ARG A 29 -23.32 8.80 6.67
CA ARG A 29 -23.97 7.54 6.27
C ARG A 29 -25.47 7.54 6.53
N GLN A 30 -25.91 8.07 7.67
CA GLN A 30 -27.33 8.11 8.03
C GLN A 30 -28.12 9.14 7.21
N LYS A 31 -27.56 10.34 7.02
CA LYS A 31 -28.30 11.49 6.44
C LYS A 31 -27.92 11.79 4.98
N LYS A 32 -26.88 11.15 4.44
CA LYS A 32 -26.35 11.36 3.08
C LYS A 32 -26.21 12.86 2.76
N HIS A 33 -26.81 13.35 1.69
CA HIS A 33 -26.79 14.76 1.27
C HIS A 33 -27.40 15.74 2.29
N ARG A 34 -28.22 15.26 3.24
CA ARG A 34 -28.81 16.09 4.31
C ARG A 34 -27.89 16.25 5.52
N SER A 35 -26.71 15.63 5.51
CA SER A 35 -25.74 15.75 6.59
C SER A 35 -25.00 17.10 6.50
N PRO A 36 -25.13 18.03 7.47
CA PRO A 36 -24.35 19.26 7.47
C PRO A 36 -22.85 18.98 7.56
N LEU A 37 -22.46 17.84 8.14
CA LEU A 37 -21.06 17.42 8.27
C LEU A 37 -20.42 17.03 6.93
N LEU A 38 -21.21 16.73 5.90
CA LEU A 38 -20.68 16.57 4.54
C LEU A 38 -20.18 17.92 4.00
N TYR A 39 -20.92 19.00 4.22
CA TYR A 39 -20.52 20.35 3.81
C TYR A 39 -19.36 20.88 4.64
N ALA A 40 -19.34 20.60 5.95
CA ALA A 40 -18.20 20.93 6.81
C ALA A 40 -16.91 20.22 6.34
N HIS A 41 -17.01 18.95 5.93
CA HIS A 41 -15.89 18.18 5.38
C HIS A 41 -15.33 18.83 4.09
N ILE A 42 -16.20 19.22 3.18
CA ILE A 42 -15.80 19.91 1.94
C ILE A 42 -15.14 21.26 2.24
N ALA A 43 -15.65 21.98 3.24
CA ALA A 43 -15.04 23.23 3.68
C ALA A 43 -13.62 23.01 4.24
N ILE A 44 -13.38 21.94 5.00
CA ILE A 44 -12.03 21.57 5.46
C ILE A 44 -11.09 21.38 4.27
N HIS A 45 -11.49 20.62 3.26
CA HIS A 45 -10.70 20.43 2.04
C HIS A 45 -10.35 21.76 1.36
N PHE A 46 -11.35 22.65 1.21
CA PHE A 46 -11.12 23.98 0.65
C PHE A 46 -10.09 24.80 1.44
N PHE A 47 -10.25 24.89 2.78
CA PHE A 47 -9.36 25.70 3.60
C PHE A 47 -7.94 25.11 3.71
N VAL A 48 -7.82 23.79 3.79
CA VAL A 48 -6.51 23.11 3.80
C VAL A 48 -5.78 23.33 2.47
N MET A 49 -6.48 23.20 1.34
CA MET A 49 -5.90 23.51 0.03
C MET A 49 -5.48 24.98 -0.07
N LEU A 50 -6.33 25.92 0.35
CA LEU A 50 -6.03 27.35 0.33
C LEU A 50 -4.77 27.68 1.14
N ALA A 51 -4.64 27.10 2.33
CA ALA A 51 -3.48 27.27 3.19
C ALA A 51 -2.20 26.67 2.57
N LEU A 52 -2.24 25.43 2.06
CA LEU A 52 -1.07 24.75 1.47
C LEU A 52 -0.60 25.41 0.16
N LEU A 53 -1.53 25.98 -0.60
CA LEU A 53 -1.24 26.76 -1.80
C LEU A 53 -0.75 28.18 -1.48
N GLY A 54 -0.71 28.56 -0.20
CA GLY A 54 -0.18 29.85 0.27
C GLY A 54 -1.04 31.03 -0.16
N PHE A 55 -2.37 30.86 -0.18
CA PHE A 55 -3.33 31.88 -0.63
C PHE A 55 -3.08 32.37 -2.07
N ASN A 56 -2.42 31.55 -2.90
CA ASN A 56 -2.18 31.87 -4.29
C ASN A 56 -3.45 31.65 -5.11
N PHE A 57 -4.16 32.73 -5.42
CA PHE A 57 -5.40 32.71 -6.18
C PHE A 57 -5.25 32.25 -7.63
N THR A 58 -4.05 32.08 -8.18
CA THR A 58 -3.86 31.50 -9.53
C THR A 58 -4.55 30.14 -9.66
N TYR A 59 -4.59 29.36 -8.57
CA TYR A 59 -5.15 28.01 -8.54
C TYR A 59 -6.64 27.96 -8.18
N TRP A 60 -7.35 29.09 -8.20
CA TRP A 60 -8.75 29.17 -7.75
C TRP A 60 -9.67 28.18 -8.49
N LEU A 61 -9.51 28.06 -9.81
CA LEU A 61 -10.32 27.18 -10.63
C LEU A 61 -10.03 25.70 -10.34
N GLY A 62 -8.75 25.35 -10.17
CA GLY A 62 -8.34 24.00 -9.77
C GLY A 62 -8.90 23.61 -8.40
N MET A 63 -8.83 24.51 -7.41
CA MET A 63 -9.43 24.27 -6.09
C MET A 63 -10.94 24.06 -6.20
N LEU A 64 -11.65 24.89 -6.97
CA LEU A 64 -13.09 24.75 -7.17
C LEU A 64 -13.45 23.39 -7.78
N ILE A 65 -12.73 22.96 -8.83
CA ILE A 65 -12.94 21.66 -9.47
C ILE A 65 -12.74 20.53 -8.46
N ILE A 66 -11.64 20.54 -7.69
CA ILE A 66 -11.38 19.50 -6.69
C ILE A 66 -12.48 19.46 -5.64
N VAL A 67 -12.85 20.60 -5.04
CA VAL A 67 -13.90 20.68 -4.01
C VAL A 67 -15.23 20.15 -4.52
N VAL A 68 -15.64 20.54 -5.74
CA VAL A 68 -16.91 20.12 -6.34
C VAL A 68 -16.90 18.63 -6.66
N THR A 69 -15.85 18.12 -7.30
CA THR A 69 -15.73 16.69 -7.60
C THR A 69 -15.63 15.84 -6.33
N HIS A 70 -14.91 16.31 -5.30
CA HIS A 70 -14.82 15.66 -3.98
C HIS A 70 -16.20 15.44 -3.39
N TYR A 71 -17.05 16.49 -3.39
CA TYR A 71 -18.43 16.38 -2.94
C TYR A 71 -19.20 15.26 -3.65
N PHE A 72 -19.12 15.23 -4.98
CA PHE A 72 -19.85 14.25 -5.77
C PHE A 72 -19.30 12.83 -5.60
N ILE A 73 -17.98 12.66 -5.47
CA ILE A 73 -17.35 11.35 -5.21
C ILE A 73 -17.77 10.82 -3.84
N ASP A 74 -17.65 11.64 -2.77
CA ASP A 74 -18.10 11.30 -1.42
C ASP A 74 -19.58 10.93 -1.40
N LEU A 75 -20.41 11.73 -2.08
CA LEU A 75 -21.84 11.49 -2.13
C LEU A 75 -22.18 10.21 -2.90
N LEU A 76 -21.52 9.95 -4.02
CA LEU A 76 -21.70 8.73 -4.80
C LEU A 76 -21.31 7.50 -3.97
N LYS A 77 -20.17 7.55 -3.28
CA LYS A 77 -19.73 6.50 -2.34
C LYS A 77 -20.82 6.20 -1.30
N LEU A 78 -21.42 7.20 -0.67
CA LEU A 78 -22.48 7.00 0.33
C LEU A 78 -23.73 6.30 -0.24
N HIS A 79 -24.02 6.43 -1.54
CA HIS A 79 -25.12 5.71 -2.18
C HIS A 79 -24.73 4.29 -2.61
N LEU A 80 -23.47 4.07 -2.98
CA LEU A 80 -22.96 2.77 -3.41
C LEU A 80 -22.59 1.84 -2.24
N GLU A 81 -22.39 2.36 -1.03
CA GLU A 81 -22.09 1.56 0.17
C GLU A 81 -23.15 0.49 0.48
N GLU A 82 -24.40 0.67 0.02
CA GLU A 82 -25.49 -0.31 0.18
C GLU A 82 -25.38 -1.51 -0.77
N HIS A 83 -24.68 -1.35 -1.90
CA HIS A 83 -24.64 -2.33 -2.98
C HIS A 83 -23.27 -3.00 -3.16
N TYR A 84 -22.20 -2.40 -2.63
CA TYR A 84 -20.83 -2.84 -2.88
C TYR A 84 -20.04 -3.06 -1.59
N HIS A 85 -19.04 -3.94 -1.66
CA HIS A 85 -18.15 -4.22 -0.53
C HIS A 85 -17.31 -2.99 -0.16
N LYS A 86 -17.32 -2.62 1.13
CA LYS A 86 -16.69 -1.40 1.68
C LYS A 86 -15.24 -1.21 1.24
N GLY A 87 -14.43 -2.28 1.29
CA GLY A 87 -13.02 -2.22 0.90
C GLY A 87 -12.80 -1.87 -0.57
N LYS A 88 -13.59 -2.44 -1.49
CA LYS A 88 -13.51 -2.11 -2.93
C LYS A 88 -13.93 -0.67 -3.18
N LEU A 89 -15.02 -0.25 -2.53
CA LEU A 89 -15.54 1.10 -2.67
C LEU A 89 -14.56 2.15 -2.15
N PHE A 90 -13.87 1.88 -1.04
CA PHE A 90 -12.78 2.71 -0.54
C PHE A 90 -11.66 2.86 -1.59
N ILE A 91 -11.24 1.78 -2.25
CA ILE A 91 -10.20 1.86 -3.28
C ILE A 91 -10.67 2.71 -4.47
N PHE A 92 -11.89 2.49 -4.97
CA PHE A 92 -12.43 3.27 -6.09
C PHE A 92 -12.58 4.75 -5.76
N ASP A 93 -13.02 5.06 -4.55
CA ASP A 93 -13.09 6.41 -4.00
C ASP A 93 -11.72 7.10 -4.00
N GLN A 94 -10.68 6.46 -3.47
CA GLN A 94 -9.33 7.05 -3.47
C GLN A 94 -8.76 7.22 -4.88
N VAL A 95 -9.00 6.25 -5.78
CA VAL A 95 -8.59 6.37 -7.18
C VAL A 95 -9.29 7.55 -7.87
N ALA A 96 -10.59 7.73 -7.66
CA ALA A 96 -11.34 8.84 -8.25
C ALA A 96 -10.77 10.21 -7.80
N HIS A 97 -10.51 10.39 -6.50
CA HIS A 97 -9.90 11.61 -5.98
C HIS A 97 -8.50 11.86 -6.55
N ILE A 98 -7.64 10.84 -6.60
CA ILE A 98 -6.29 10.95 -7.16
C ILE A 98 -6.34 11.32 -8.65
N LEU A 99 -7.27 10.76 -9.42
CA LEU A 99 -7.44 11.08 -10.84
C LEU A 99 -7.85 12.55 -11.05
N VAL A 100 -8.75 13.09 -10.23
CA VAL A 100 -9.10 14.52 -10.28
C VAL A 100 -7.88 15.37 -9.96
N ILE A 101 -7.14 15.06 -8.89
CA ILE A 101 -5.94 15.80 -8.49
C ILE A 101 -4.89 15.77 -9.61
N ALA A 102 -4.71 14.61 -10.26
CA ALA A 102 -3.80 14.46 -11.39
C ALA A 102 -4.25 15.30 -12.59
N ALA A 103 -5.54 15.28 -12.93
CA ALA A 103 -6.10 16.08 -14.02
C ALA A 103 -5.96 17.60 -13.78
N VAL A 104 -6.23 18.07 -12.56
CA VAL A 104 -6.03 19.48 -12.19
C VAL A 104 -4.55 19.84 -12.18
N THR A 105 -3.68 18.96 -11.67
CA THR A 105 -2.23 19.21 -11.74
C THR A 105 -1.77 19.34 -13.20
N TYR A 106 -2.25 18.45 -14.08
CA TYR A 106 -1.94 18.46 -15.51
C TYR A 106 -2.42 19.75 -16.18
N SER A 107 -3.61 20.27 -15.83
CA SER A 107 -4.13 21.51 -16.46
C SER A 107 -3.29 22.75 -16.14
N TYR A 108 -2.64 22.80 -14.97
CA TYR A 108 -1.75 23.91 -14.58
C TYR A 108 -0.29 23.68 -14.98
N HIS A 109 0.13 22.44 -15.03
CA HIS A 109 1.47 22.04 -15.43
C HIS A 109 1.35 20.80 -16.32
N ALA A 110 1.18 21.01 -17.62
CA ALA A 110 1.11 19.93 -18.58
C ALA A 110 2.38 19.08 -18.46
N PHE A 111 2.20 17.77 -18.33
CA PHE A 111 3.28 16.80 -18.32
C PHE A 111 2.95 15.68 -19.30
N THR A 112 3.88 15.33 -20.16
CA THR A 112 3.70 14.23 -21.09
C THR A 112 3.88 12.93 -20.31
N ILE A 113 2.81 12.13 -20.22
CA ILE A 113 2.95 10.72 -19.85
C ILE A 113 3.39 10.02 -21.12
N GLU A 114 4.69 9.77 -21.26
CA GLU A 114 5.17 8.93 -22.34
C GLU A 114 4.97 7.46 -21.95
N PRO A 115 4.10 6.69 -22.63
CA PRO A 115 3.88 5.29 -22.26
C PRO A 115 5.16 4.45 -22.29
N GLY A 116 6.16 4.90 -23.06
CA GLY A 116 7.51 4.32 -23.10
C GLY A 116 8.25 4.37 -21.76
N GLU A 117 7.96 5.32 -20.87
CA GLU A 117 8.57 5.39 -19.54
C GLU A 117 8.23 4.17 -18.68
N PHE A 118 6.99 3.66 -18.76
CA PHE A 118 6.57 2.44 -18.06
C PHE A 118 7.18 1.17 -18.65
N LEU A 119 7.60 1.22 -19.91
CA LEU A 119 8.24 0.12 -20.62
C LEU A 119 9.77 0.20 -20.59
N GLN A 120 10.34 1.14 -19.84
CA GLN A 120 11.78 1.19 -19.67
C GLN A 120 12.30 -0.11 -19.05
N PRO A 121 13.42 -0.66 -19.55
CA PRO A 121 13.98 -1.92 -19.05
C PRO A 121 14.15 -1.96 -17.53
N VAL A 122 14.53 -0.84 -16.90
CA VAL A 122 14.69 -0.73 -15.44
C VAL A 122 13.35 -0.90 -14.70
N VAL A 123 12.27 -0.31 -15.22
CA VAL A 123 10.92 -0.41 -14.63
C VAL A 123 10.39 -1.82 -14.80
N LEU A 124 10.54 -2.41 -15.99
CA LEU A 124 10.14 -3.79 -16.26
C LEU A 124 10.92 -4.79 -15.40
N LEU A 125 12.22 -4.57 -15.21
CA LEU A 125 13.05 -5.37 -14.32
C LEU A 125 12.55 -5.28 -12.87
N PHE A 126 12.26 -4.08 -12.38
CA PHE A 126 11.73 -3.87 -11.03
C PHE A 126 10.39 -4.60 -10.83
N ILE A 127 9.44 -4.43 -11.75
CA ILE A 127 8.14 -5.12 -11.72
C ILE A 127 8.32 -6.64 -11.77
N THR A 128 9.23 -7.14 -12.60
CA THR A 128 9.55 -8.57 -12.70
C THR A 128 10.05 -9.13 -11.37
N CYS A 129 10.93 -8.42 -10.67
CA CYS A 129 11.40 -8.81 -9.35
C CYS A 129 10.26 -8.85 -8.32
N ILE A 130 9.35 -7.87 -8.32
CA ILE A 130 8.19 -7.85 -7.42
C ILE A 130 7.25 -9.03 -7.69
N VAL A 131 6.92 -9.32 -8.95
CA VAL A 131 6.08 -10.47 -9.33
C VAL A 131 6.77 -11.80 -9.00
N PHE A 132 8.08 -11.89 -9.21
CA PHE A 132 8.86 -13.07 -8.86
C PHE A 132 8.84 -13.32 -7.34
N LEU A 133 9.14 -12.31 -6.52
CA LEU A 133 9.19 -12.45 -5.06
C LEU A 133 7.81 -12.55 -4.39
N GLY A 134 6.76 -12.07 -5.05
CA GLY A 134 5.39 -12.22 -4.58
C GLY A 134 4.83 -13.62 -4.85
N PRO A 135 3.95 -13.77 -5.86
CA PRO A 135 3.25 -15.02 -6.13
C PRO A 135 4.17 -16.18 -6.56
N VAL A 136 5.18 -15.95 -7.40
CA VAL A 136 6.03 -17.04 -7.95
C VAL A 136 6.86 -17.67 -6.84
N ALA A 137 7.56 -16.86 -6.04
CA ALA A 137 8.32 -17.33 -4.89
C ALA A 137 7.43 -18.00 -3.83
N ALA A 138 6.18 -17.55 -3.64
CA ALA A 138 5.26 -18.24 -2.73
C ALA A 138 4.97 -19.67 -3.19
N ILE A 139 4.86 -19.91 -4.50
CA ILE A 139 4.71 -21.25 -5.08
C ILE A 139 6.00 -22.06 -4.90
N ILE A 140 7.17 -21.47 -5.21
CA ILE A 140 8.48 -22.13 -5.00
C ILE A 140 8.65 -22.55 -3.55
N MET A 141 8.37 -21.65 -2.60
CA MET A 141 8.47 -21.95 -1.16
C MET A 141 7.53 -23.09 -0.76
N ARG A 142 6.30 -23.11 -1.27
CA ARG A 142 5.36 -24.21 -1.02
C ARG A 142 5.92 -25.55 -1.54
N LEU A 143 6.51 -25.56 -2.73
CA LEU A 143 7.08 -26.78 -3.33
C LEU A 143 8.32 -27.26 -2.57
N LEU A 144 9.23 -26.35 -2.20
CA LEU A 144 10.42 -26.67 -1.42
C LEU A 144 10.04 -27.19 -0.02
N MET A 145 9.07 -26.54 0.62
CA MET A 145 8.66 -26.88 1.98
C MET A 145 7.77 -28.12 2.08
N ASN A 146 7.19 -28.60 0.97
CA ASN A 146 6.26 -29.74 0.96
C ASN A 146 6.85 -31.04 1.53
N ARG A 147 8.19 -31.15 1.61
CA ARG A 147 8.89 -32.30 2.22
C ARG A 147 8.81 -32.32 3.74
N TRP A 148 8.54 -31.18 4.38
CA TRP A 148 8.45 -31.06 5.83
C TRP A 148 6.99 -30.85 6.22
N VAL A 149 6.24 -31.94 6.27
CA VAL A 149 4.84 -31.93 6.75
C VAL A 149 4.85 -31.74 8.26
N LEU A 150 4.31 -30.62 8.72
CA LEU A 150 4.01 -30.44 10.14
C LEU A 150 2.75 -31.26 10.48
N PRO A 151 2.70 -31.91 11.66
CA PRO A 151 1.46 -32.51 12.14
C PRO A 151 0.37 -31.44 12.13
N GLU A 152 -0.81 -31.75 11.57
CA GLU A 152 -1.89 -30.79 11.37
C GLU A 152 -2.19 -30.01 12.65
N ASP A 153 -1.98 -28.69 12.59
CA ASP A 153 -2.64 -27.77 13.49
C ASP A 153 -4.14 -27.88 13.23
N LYS A 154 -4.92 -28.02 14.30
CA LYS A 154 -6.39 -28.05 14.21
C LYS A 154 -6.85 -26.86 13.36
N GLU A 155 -7.68 -27.10 12.35
CA GLU A 155 -8.15 -26.11 11.35
C GLU A 155 -8.72 -24.78 11.92
N ASN A 156 -8.94 -24.70 13.23
CA ASN A 156 -9.56 -23.54 13.90
C ASN A 156 -8.58 -22.54 14.56
N GLU A 157 -7.26 -22.76 14.52
CA GLU A 157 -6.31 -21.88 15.24
C GLU A 157 -5.58 -20.84 14.38
N SER A 158 -5.74 -20.82 13.04
CA SER A 158 -4.99 -19.90 12.17
C SER A 158 -5.83 -19.16 11.12
N LEU A 159 -5.41 -17.92 10.80
CA LEU A 159 -6.04 -17.12 9.76
C LEU A 159 -5.77 -17.73 8.36
N PRO A 160 -6.80 -17.87 7.51
CA PRO A 160 -6.65 -18.44 6.18
C PRO A 160 -5.56 -17.74 5.36
N GLN A 161 -4.58 -18.51 4.86
CA GLN A 161 -3.47 -18.04 4.03
C GLN A 161 -2.51 -17.02 4.69
N ALA A 162 -2.61 -16.74 6.00
CA ALA A 162 -1.76 -15.74 6.65
C ALA A 162 -0.27 -15.99 6.41
N GLY A 163 0.20 -17.25 6.53
CA GLY A 163 1.60 -17.60 6.27
C GLY A 163 2.09 -17.28 4.85
N LYS A 164 1.21 -17.40 3.84
CA LYS A 164 1.53 -17.02 2.44
C LYS A 164 1.76 -15.52 2.33
N TYR A 165 0.86 -14.71 2.89
CA TYR A 165 0.96 -13.25 2.82
C TYR A 165 2.12 -12.71 3.67
N ILE A 166 2.33 -13.25 4.88
CA ILE A 166 3.49 -12.91 5.72
C ILE A 166 4.78 -13.17 4.93
N GLY A 167 4.93 -14.35 4.32
CA GLY A 167 6.11 -14.67 3.52
C GLY A 167 6.30 -13.75 2.32
N ILE A 168 5.23 -13.33 1.64
CA ILE A 168 5.31 -12.34 0.54
C ILE A 168 5.80 -10.99 1.07
N LEU A 169 5.21 -10.48 2.15
CA LEU A 169 5.57 -9.19 2.73
C LEU A 169 7.04 -9.16 3.18
N GLU A 170 7.50 -10.22 3.84
CA GLU A 170 8.89 -10.34 4.27
C GLU A 170 9.87 -10.30 3.09
N ARG A 171 9.61 -11.05 2.01
CA ARG A 171 10.49 -11.04 0.83
C ARG A 171 10.53 -9.67 0.15
N LEU A 172 9.39 -9.01 0.04
CA LEU A 172 9.30 -7.67 -0.53
C LEU A 172 10.00 -6.63 0.36
N LEU A 173 9.94 -6.76 1.69
CA LEU A 173 10.70 -5.91 2.62
C LEU A 173 12.21 -6.12 2.49
N VAL A 174 12.67 -7.38 2.46
CA VAL A 174 14.10 -7.69 2.25
C VAL A 174 14.57 -7.11 0.91
N PHE A 175 13.83 -7.34 -0.17
CA PHE A 175 14.15 -6.77 -1.48
C PHE A 175 14.19 -5.24 -1.45
N THR A 176 13.21 -4.60 -0.79
CA THR A 176 13.19 -3.15 -0.62
C THR A 176 14.46 -2.66 0.08
N PHE A 177 14.84 -3.28 1.21
CA PHE A 177 16.06 -2.94 1.94
C PHE A 177 17.31 -3.08 1.09
N ILE A 178 17.37 -4.09 0.22
CA ILE A 178 18.47 -4.24 -0.74
C ILE A 178 18.47 -3.08 -1.74
N VAL A 179 17.34 -2.79 -2.37
CA VAL A 179 17.21 -1.71 -3.37
C VAL A 179 17.60 -0.35 -2.79
N ILE A 180 17.27 -0.06 -1.53
CA ILE A 180 17.66 1.17 -0.84
C ILE A 180 19.04 1.09 -0.17
N GLN A 181 19.80 0.01 -0.40
CA GLN A 181 21.15 -0.24 0.14
C GLN A 181 21.23 -0.29 1.68
N GLN A 182 20.12 -0.63 2.35
CA GLN A 182 20.02 -0.76 3.81
C GLN A 182 20.18 -2.22 4.26
N TRP A 183 21.36 -2.80 4.01
CA TRP A 183 21.70 -4.16 4.43
C TRP A 183 21.48 -4.44 5.93
N PRO A 184 21.79 -3.51 6.87
CA PRO A 184 21.53 -3.74 8.29
C PRO A 184 20.04 -3.96 8.62
N ALA A 185 19.12 -3.36 7.87
CA ALA A 185 17.67 -3.49 8.09
C ALA A 185 17.19 -4.94 7.86
N ILE A 186 17.85 -5.68 6.97
CA ILE A 186 17.58 -7.11 6.77
C ILE A 186 17.89 -7.87 8.07
N GLY A 187 19.05 -7.60 8.68
CA GLY A 187 19.45 -8.18 9.97
C GLY A 187 18.43 -7.93 11.08
N TRP A 188 17.93 -6.69 11.18
CA TRP A 188 16.86 -6.32 12.12
C TRP A 188 15.56 -7.10 11.87
N LEU A 189 15.17 -7.29 10.60
CA LEU A 189 13.99 -8.08 10.26
C LEU A 189 14.14 -9.55 10.71
N ILE A 190 15.33 -10.16 10.51
CA ILE A 190 15.61 -11.53 10.98
C ILE A 190 15.54 -11.60 12.51
N ALA A 191 16.16 -10.63 13.19
CA ALA A 191 16.20 -10.58 14.65
C ALA A 191 14.80 -10.42 15.25
N ALA A 192 13.99 -9.49 14.72
CA ALA A 192 12.61 -9.28 15.16
C ALA A 192 11.77 -10.54 15.00
N LYS A 193 11.89 -11.23 13.85
CA LYS A 193 11.20 -12.51 13.62
C LYS A 193 11.64 -13.60 14.59
N SER A 194 12.92 -13.63 14.94
CA SER A 194 13.47 -14.59 15.91
C SER A 194 12.92 -14.32 17.32
N ILE A 195 12.86 -13.06 17.76
CA ILE A 195 12.32 -12.64 19.07
C ILE A 195 10.85 -13.04 19.22
N LEU A 196 10.01 -12.73 18.21
CA LEU A 196 8.58 -13.08 18.22
C LEU A 196 8.34 -14.59 18.31
N ARG A 197 9.33 -15.40 17.95
CA ARG A 197 9.25 -16.85 18.00
C ARG A 197 9.76 -17.42 19.32
N PHE A 198 10.63 -16.72 20.05
CA PHE A 198 11.13 -17.18 21.34
C PHE A 198 10.03 -17.34 22.39
N SER A 199 8.94 -16.56 22.30
CA SER A 199 7.76 -16.71 23.19
C SER A 199 7.01 -18.02 22.99
N ASP A 200 7.09 -18.61 21.79
CA ASP A 200 6.34 -19.80 21.43
C ASP A 200 7.11 -21.11 21.72
N LEU A 201 8.40 -21.04 22.08
CA LEU A 201 9.30 -22.20 22.23
C LEU A 201 9.21 -22.95 23.57
N THR A 202 8.31 -22.55 24.47
CA THR A 202 8.28 -23.08 25.84
C THR A 202 7.66 -24.50 25.95
N ARG A 203 7.24 -25.13 24.85
CA ARG A 203 6.60 -26.47 24.86
C ARG A 203 7.38 -27.46 23.97
N ALA A 204 7.67 -28.67 24.44
CA ALA A 204 8.51 -29.64 23.70
C ALA A 204 7.99 -30.07 22.30
N LYS A 205 6.75 -29.72 21.93
CA LYS A 205 6.19 -29.88 20.57
C LYS A 205 6.85 -28.95 19.53
N ASP A 206 7.60 -27.94 19.97
CA ASP A 206 7.98 -26.81 19.13
C ASP A 206 9.25 -27.03 18.30
N ARG A 207 10.02 -28.10 18.50
CA ARG A 207 11.31 -28.28 17.77
C ARG A 207 11.13 -28.45 16.26
N LYS A 208 10.19 -29.29 15.80
CA LYS A 208 9.94 -29.48 14.35
C LYS A 208 9.38 -28.20 13.71
N LEU A 209 8.50 -27.49 14.41
CA LEU A 209 8.02 -26.17 14.00
C LEU A 209 9.17 -25.14 13.95
N THR A 210 10.11 -25.25 14.90
CA THR A 210 11.32 -24.43 15.01
C THR A 210 12.28 -24.65 13.83
N GLU A 211 12.44 -25.90 13.41
CA GLU A 211 13.25 -26.22 12.24
C GLU A 211 12.52 -25.80 10.95
N TYR A 212 11.22 -26.08 10.83
CA TYR A 212 10.40 -25.72 9.66
C TYR A 212 10.41 -24.23 9.34
N VAL A 213 10.05 -23.36 10.30
CA VAL A 213 10.03 -21.91 10.03
C VAL A 213 11.45 -21.33 9.93
N LEU A 214 12.48 -21.95 10.53
CA LEU A 214 13.87 -21.49 10.35
C LEU A 214 14.34 -21.76 8.90
N ILE A 215 14.16 -22.99 8.42
CA ILE A 215 14.47 -23.38 7.04
C ILE A 215 13.69 -22.50 6.06
N GLY A 216 12.39 -22.34 6.28
CA GLY A 216 11.54 -21.51 5.43
C GLY A 216 11.99 -20.05 5.37
N THR A 217 12.38 -19.47 6.51
CA THR A 217 12.85 -18.07 6.56
C THR A 217 14.19 -17.91 5.86
N LEU A 218 15.16 -18.80 6.11
CA LEU A 218 16.48 -18.76 5.47
C LEU A 218 16.36 -18.89 3.95
N LEU A 219 15.60 -19.88 3.45
CA LEU A 219 15.35 -20.05 2.02
C LEU A 219 14.69 -18.82 1.39
N SER A 220 13.66 -18.27 2.06
CA SER A 220 12.92 -17.10 1.60
C SER A 220 13.80 -15.85 1.53
N PHE A 221 14.67 -15.64 2.53
CA PHE A 221 15.60 -14.50 2.55
C PHE A 221 16.73 -14.69 1.54
N SER A 222 17.29 -15.89 1.40
CA SER A 222 18.28 -16.20 0.36
C SER A 222 17.73 -15.90 -1.03
N LEU A 223 16.48 -16.32 -1.31
CA LEU A 223 15.83 -16.02 -2.59
C LEU A 223 15.67 -14.51 -2.84
N SER A 224 15.29 -13.77 -1.81
CA SER A 224 15.15 -12.30 -1.88
C SER A 224 16.49 -11.61 -2.09
N ILE A 225 17.54 -12.07 -1.40
CA ILE A 225 18.90 -11.54 -1.53
C ILE A 225 19.44 -11.78 -2.94
N VAL A 226 19.37 -13.02 -3.43
CA VAL A 226 19.80 -13.36 -4.79
C VAL A 226 19.05 -12.53 -5.83
N THR A 227 17.74 -12.39 -5.68
CA THR A 227 16.93 -11.56 -6.60
C THR A 227 17.34 -10.09 -6.56
N GLY A 228 17.59 -9.54 -5.36
CA GLY A 228 18.07 -8.17 -5.19
C GLY A 228 19.47 -7.92 -5.79
N LEU A 229 20.38 -8.90 -5.66
CA LEU A 229 21.70 -8.83 -6.29
C LEU A 229 21.61 -8.90 -7.83
N ILE A 230 20.76 -9.79 -8.36
CA ILE A 230 20.48 -9.87 -9.81
C ILE A 230 19.89 -8.54 -10.29
N TYR A 231 18.94 -7.96 -9.55
CA TYR A 231 18.36 -6.67 -9.87
C TYR A 231 19.45 -5.60 -10.02
N PHE A 232 20.39 -5.49 -9.07
CA PHE A 232 21.47 -4.51 -9.18
C PHE A 232 22.41 -4.79 -10.35
N TYR A 233 22.80 -6.05 -10.56
CA TYR A 233 23.69 -6.43 -11.64
C TYR A 233 23.09 -6.08 -13.01
N VAL A 234 21.83 -6.46 -13.25
CA VAL A 234 21.14 -6.18 -14.51
C VAL A 234 20.85 -4.70 -14.64
N ARG A 235 20.39 -4.02 -13.58
CA ARG A 235 20.15 -2.56 -13.58
C ARG A 235 21.38 -1.75 -13.97
N ASN A 236 22.57 -2.18 -13.56
CA ASN A 236 23.82 -1.49 -13.91
C ASN A 236 24.28 -1.79 -15.34
N SER A 237 23.69 -2.79 -16.01
CA SER A 237 24.04 -3.24 -17.36
C SER A 237 23.10 -2.71 -18.44
N ILE A 238 22.01 -2.04 -18.05
CA ILE A 238 20.99 -1.43 -18.92
C ILE A 238 20.96 0.08 -18.71
#